data_AF-A0A914LX42-F1
#
_entry.id   AF-A0A914LX42-F1
#
_cell.length_a   1.000
_cell.length_b   1.000
_cell.length_c   1.000
_cell.angle_alpha   90.00
_cell.angle_beta   90.00
_cell.angle_gamma   90.00
#
_symmetry.space_group_name_H-M   'P 1'
#
loop_
_entity.id
_entity.type
_entity.pdbx_description
1 polymer ?
#
loop_
_entity_poly.entity_id
_entity_poly.type
_entity_poly.pdbx_seq_one_letter_code
_entity_poly.pdbx_strand_id
1 'polypeptide(L)'
;MFPVLRCRLFGTLPGFLYPVYLDLVPVEKEHRFRYAYNKSQWQSAGKAERAQFGRLFPHPDNPIGGDQLAQNGQIISFDKVKLTNNAESTSSDQLQLNSMHKYRPRVHVFCIPKGHPLITKKGQQQLFNKEMRTVEGLKRIANGPFDYKTFLFEGTTFVAVTAYQNQLVTQKKIELNPFAKGFRDQKNEDLTDERLDSLQLSI
;
A
#
# COMPACT_ATOMS: atom_id res chain seq x y z
N MET A 1 -1.88 -0.19 -6.03
CA MET A 1 -1.47 1.19 -5.59
C MET A 1 -0.41 1.73 -6.54
N PHE A 2 -0.30 3.05 -6.75
CA PHE A 2 0.81 3.66 -7.50
C PHE A 2 1.40 4.85 -6.71
N PRO A 3 2.73 5.04 -6.62
CA PRO A 3 3.76 4.06 -7.00
C PRO A 3 3.58 2.75 -6.23
N VAL A 4 4.10 1.66 -6.79
CA VAL A 4 4.04 0.34 -6.15
C VAL A 4 4.99 0.35 -4.95
N LEU A 5 4.52 -0.12 -3.79
CA LEU A 5 5.40 -0.33 -2.64
C LEU A 5 6.28 -1.55 -2.90
N ARG A 6 7.59 -1.33 -2.91
CA ARG A 6 8.60 -2.37 -3.09
C ARG A 6 9.65 -2.24 -2.02
N CYS A 7 10.11 -3.37 -1.49
CA CYS A 7 11.21 -3.41 -0.55
C CYS A 7 12.10 -4.64 -0.79
N ARG A 8 13.30 -4.61 -0.22
CA ARG A 8 14.22 -5.73 -0.19
C ARG A 8 14.55 -6.04 1.26
N LEU A 9 14.59 -7.32 1.61
CA LEU A 9 15.00 -7.77 2.92
C LEU A 9 16.49 -8.15 2.89
N PHE A 10 17.20 -7.82 3.95
CA PHE A 10 18.61 -8.15 4.15
C PHE A 10 18.79 -8.81 5.52
N GLY A 11 19.85 -9.60 5.67
CA GLY A 11 20.11 -10.35 6.91
C GLY A 11 19.17 -11.53 7.13
N THR A 12 18.60 -12.09 6.06
CA THR A 12 17.78 -13.31 6.12
C THR A 12 18.66 -14.55 6.25
N LEU A 13 18.18 -15.54 7.00
CA LEU A 13 18.94 -16.74 7.33
C LEU A 13 18.51 -17.93 6.46
N PRO A 14 19.47 -18.69 5.92
CA PRO A 14 19.23 -20.02 5.37
C PRO A 14 18.46 -20.91 6.34
N GLY A 15 17.53 -21.72 5.84
CA GLY A 15 16.74 -22.61 6.70
C GLY A 15 15.56 -21.95 7.44
N PHE A 16 15.29 -20.66 7.21
CA PHE A 16 14.12 -19.96 7.75
C PHE A 16 13.12 -19.59 6.64
N LEU A 17 11.89 -19.33 7.04
CA LEU A 17 10.77 -18.87 6.23
C LEU A 17 10.32 -17.49 6.72
N TYR A 18 9.99 -16.62 5.78
CA TYR A 18 9.64 -15.22 6.02
C TYR A 18 8.25 -14.90 5.46
N PRO A 19 7.19 -15.08 6.27
CA PRO A 19 5.89 -14.48 6.00
C PRO A 19 5.98 -12.95 6.02
N VAL A 20 5.47 -12.30 4.97
CA VAL A 20 5.49 -10.84 4.82
C VAL A 20 4.09 -10.29 4.57
N TYR A 21 3.70 -9.27 5.32
CA TYR A 21 2.36 -8.67 5.24
C TYR A 21 2.44 -7.16 5.09
N LEU A 22 1.42 -6.57 4.47
CA LEU A 22 1.22 -5.13 4.34
C LEU A 22 -0.06 -4.73 5.08
N ASP A 23 0.02 -3.68 5.89
CA ASP A 23 -1.16 -2.94 6.36
C ASP A 23 -1.06 -1.46 6.03
N LEU A 24 -2.18 -0.76 6.27
CA LEU A 24 -2.28 0.68 6.12
C LEU A 24 -2.83 1.24 7.43
N VAL A 25 -2.00 1.99 8.15
CA VAL A 25 -2.41 2.62 9.41
C VAL A 25 -2.81 4.07 9.21
N PRO A 26 -3.84 4.56 9.92
CA PRO A 26 -4.16 5.98 9.92
C PRO A 26 -3.01 6.75 10.56
N VAL A 27 -2.58 7.83 9.90
CA VAL A 27 -1.59 8.76 10.46
C VAL A 27 -2.27 9.73 11.42
N GLU A 28 -3.51 10.11 11.11
CA GLU A 28 -4.31 11.02 11.92
C GLU A 28 -5.67 10.38 12.19
N LYS A 29 -5.95 10.14 13.47
CA LYS A 29 -7.15 9.43 13.92
C LYS A 29 -8.34 10.34 14.19
N GLU A 30 -8.10 11.64 14.25
CA GLU A 30 -9.10 12.62 14.69
C GLU A 30 -9.68 13.45 13.56
N HIS A 31 -8.94 13.61 12.45
CA HIS A 31 -9.33 14.52 11.38
C HIS A 31 -9.62 13.81 10.06
N ARG A 32 -10.78 14.15 9.48
CA ARG A 32 -11.05 13.99 8.06
C ARG A 32 -10.51 15.21 7.32
N PHE A 33 -9.94 15.00 6.14
CA PHE A 33 -9.36 16.08 5.35
C PHE A 33 -10.28 16.58 4.24
N ARG A 34 -10.00 17.79 3.77
CA ARG A 34 -10.47 18.32 2.48
C ARG A 34 -9.32 19.03 1.78
N TYR A 35 -9.40 19.12 0.45
CA TYR A 35 -8.45 19.93 -0.32
C TYR A 35 -9.03 21.33 -0.51
N ALA A 36 -8.28 22.36 -0.09
CA ALA A 36 -8.63 23.76 -0.29
C ALA A 36 -7.98 24.25 -1.59
N TYR A 37 -8.77 24.30 -2.68
CA TYR A 37 -8.29 24.63 -4.02
C TYR A 37 -7.67 26.03 -4.13
N ASN A 38 -8.28 27.04 -3.49
CA ASN A 38 -7.77 28.41 -3.48
C ASN A 38 -6.39 28.56 -2.81
N LYS A 39 -6.01 27.60 -1.96
CA LYS A 39 -4.73 27.58 -1.22
C LYS A 39 -3.83 26.42 -1.66
N SER A 40 -4.28 25.60 -2.61
CA SER A 40 -3.60 24.38 -3.07
C SER A 40 -3.06 23.50 -1.93
N GLN A 41 -3.86 23.28 -0.88
CA GLN A 41 -3.41 22.57 0.32
C GLN A 41 -4.48 21.68 0.95
N TRP A 42 -4.03 20.65 1.65
CA TRP A 42 -4.90 19.82 2.50
C TRP A 42 -5.20 20.53 3.82
N GLN A 43 -6.45 20.47 4.27
CA GLN A 43 -6.91 21.03 5.54
C GLN A 43 -7.80 20.04 6.29
N SER A 44 -7.78 20.09 7.61
CA SER A 44 -8.74 19.37 8.45
C SER A 44 -10.15 19.94 8.21
N ALA A 45 -11.14 19.05 8.10
CA ALA A 45 -12.51 19.36 7.66
C ALA A 45 -13.60 18.77 8.58
N GLY A 46 -13.22 18.14 9.68
CA GLY A 46 -14.15 17.52 10.62
C GLY A 46 -13.53 16.33 11.33
N LYS A 47 -14.35 15.62 12.11
CA LYS A 47 -13.94 14.41 12.82
C LYS A 47 -13.72 13.26 11.86
N ALA A 48 -12.68 12.46 12.10
CA ALA A 48 -12.42 11.25 11.34
C ALA A 48 -13.57 10.24 11.52
N GLU A 49 -13.86 9.52 10.45
CA GLU A 49 -14.80 8.40 10.48
C GLU A 49 -14.12 7.19 11.14
N ARG A 50 -14.90 6.38 11.89
CA ARG A 50 -14.39 5.12 12.45
C ARG A 50 -14.01 4.21 11.29
N ALA A 51 -12.72 3.96 11.10
CA ALA A 51 -12.28 2.98 10.10
C ALA A 51 -12.16 1.59 10.72
N GLN A 52 -12.45 0.58 9.91
CA GLN A 52 -12.14 -0.82 10.22
C GLN A 52 -10.65 -1.05 9.94
N PHE A 53 -9.83 -0.81 10.96
CA PHE A 53 -8.38 -0.97 10.86
C PHE A 53 -7.95 -2.41 11.11
N GLY A 54 -6.70 -2.73 10.75
CA GLY A 54 -6.02 -3.94 11.21
C GLY A 54 -6.10 -5.13 10.27
N ARG A 55 -6.72 -5.00 9.09
CA ARG A 55 -6.64 -6.02 8.05
C ARG A 55 -5.26 -6.04 7.41
N LEU A 56 -4.71 -7.24 7.26
CA LEU A 56 -3.43 -7.47 6.61
C LEU A 56 -3.62 -8.01 5.20
N PHE A 57 -2.81 -7.51 4.29
CA PHE A 57 -2.62 -8.09 2.97
C PHE A 57 -1.39 -9.01 2.99
N PRO A 58 -1.55 -10.34 2.85
CA PRO A 58 -0.42 -11.25 2.72
C PRO A 58 0.27 -11.06 1.38
N HIS A 59 1.61 -11.06 1.35
CA HIS A 59 2.32 -11.14 0.09
C HIS A 59 1.96 -12.46 -0.64
N PRO A 60 1.72 -12.46 -1.97
CA PRO A 60 1.30 -13.64 -2.71
C PRO A 60 2.27 -14.83 -2.60
N ASP A 61 3.56 -14.54 -2.50
CA ASP A 61 4.62 -15.57 -2.42
C ASP A 61 4.87 -16.08 -0.98
N ASN A 62 3.98 -15.75 -0.03
CA ASN A 62 4.17 -16.18 1.35
C ASN A 62 4.01 -17.71 1.51
N PRO A 63 4.81 -18.33 2.41
CA PRO A 63 5.99 -17.78 3.08
C PRO A 63 7.24 -17.82 2.16
N ILE A 64 8.06 -16.77 2.20
CA ILE A 64 9.24 -16.66 1.32
C ILE A 64 10.46 -17.33 1.98
N GLY A 65 11.24 -18.11 1.22
CA GLY A 65 12.44 -18.76 1.75
C GLY A 65 13.58 -17.77 2.05
N GLY A 66 14.23 -17.91 3.22
CA GLY A 66 15.40 -17.08 3.56
C GLY A 66 16.55 -17.21 2.57
N ASP A 67 16.76 -18.40 2.02
CA ASP A 67 17.74 -18.67 0.96
C ASP A 67 17.46 -17.85 -0.31
N GLN A 68 16.19 -17.77 -0.70
CA GLN A 68 15.72 -17.03 -1.89
C GLN A 68 15.94 -15.52 -1.71
N LEU A 69 15.66 -15.00 -0.51
CA LEU A 69 15.85 -13.58 -0.17
C LEU A 69 17.34 -13.22 -0.12
N ALA A 70 18.18 -14.09 0.45
CA ALA A 70 19.61 -13.85 0.62
C ALA A 70 20.40 -13.95 -0.69
N GLN A 71 20.16 -14.98 -1.51
CA GLN A 71 20.97 -15.24 -2.71
C GLN A 71 20.66 -14.29 -3.86
N ASN A 72 19.38 -13.95 -4.06
CA ASN A 72 18.94 -13.25 -5.26
C ASN A 72 18.54 -11.79 -5.02
N GLY A 73 18.61 -11.32 -3.77
CA GLY A 73 18.17 -9.97 -3.40
C GLY A 73 16.75 -9.68 -3.89
N GLN A 74 15.87 -10.70 -3.81
CA GLN A 74 14.53 -10.63 -4.38
C GLN A 74 13.79 -9.39 -3.88
N ILE A 75 13.18 -8.67 -4.82
CA ILE A 75 12.35 -7.52 -4.50
C ILE A 75 10.96 -8.04 -4.13
N ILE A 76 10.52 -7.72 -2.91
CA ILE A 76 9.16 -7.94 -2.45
C ILE A 76 8.30 -6.80 -2.98
N SER A 77 7.29 -7.11 -3.76
CA SER A 77 6.47 -6.13 -4.48
C SER A 77 5.00 -6.29 -4.14
N PHE A 78 4.37 -5.24 -3.64
CA PHE A 78 2.93 -5.20 -3.37
C PHE A 78 2.17 -4.60 -4.55
N ASP A 79 2.40 -5.09 -5.77
CA ASP A 79 1.70 -4.63 -6.99
C ASP A 79 0.27 -5.16 -7.06
N LYS A 80 0.01 -6.32 -6.46
CA LYS A 80 -1.32 -6.96 -6.42
C LYS A 80 -2.28 -6.37 -5.39
N VAL A 81 -1.80 -5.54 -4.45
CA VAL A 81 -2.66 -4.95 -3.42
C VAL A 81 -3.67 -3.99 -4.03
N LYS A 82 -4.94 -4.19 -3.69
CA LYS A 82 -6.06 -3.32 -4.07
C LYS A 82 -6.52 -2.52 -2.86
N LEU A 83 -6.93 -1.28 -3.11
CA LEU A 83 -7.51 -0.40 -2.10
C LEU A 83 -9.01 -0.26 -2.40
N THR A 84 -9.85 -0.30 -1.39
CA THR A 84 -11.31 -0.19 -1.53
C THR A 84 -11.89 0.75 -0.50
N ASN A 85 -12.96 1.46 -0.85
CA ASN A 85 -13.79 2.21 0.09
C ASN A 85 -15.08 1.47 0.45
N ASN A 86 -15.32 0.27 -0.11
CA ASN A 86 -16.49 -0.53 0.22
C ASN A 86 -16.30 -1.20 1.59
N ALA A 87 -17.13 -0.78 2.57
CA ALA A 87 -17.09 -1.30 3.93
C ALA A 87 -17.60 -2.74 4.07
N GLU A 88 -18.29 -3.25 3.05
CA GLU A 88 -18.82 -4.61 3.01
C GLU A 88 -17.88 -5.56 2.25
N SER A 89 -16.72 -5.09 1.79
CA SER A 89 -15.78 -5.93 1.05
C SER A 89 -15.20 -7.03 1.94
N THR A 90 -15.58 -8.27 1.66
CA THR A 90 -15.05 -9.46 2.36
C THR A 90 -13.76 -9.97 1.72
N SER A 91 -13.41 -9.52 0.51
CA SER A 91 -12.26 -10.01 -0.27
C SER A 91 -10.95 -9.75 0.45
N SER A 92 -10.17 -10.80 0.76
CA SER A 92 -8.87 -10.72 1.43
C SER A 92 -7.83 -9.90 0.69
N ASP A 93 -8.04 -9.66 -0.60
CA ASP A 93 -7.05 -9.05 -1.50
C ASP A 93 -7.18 -7.53 -1.55
N GLN A 94 -8.13 -6.99 -0.78
CA GLN A 94 -8.43 -5.57 -0.70
C GLN A 94 -8.20 -5.03 0.72
N LEU A 95 -7.49 -3.92 0.80
CA LEU A 95 -7.36 -3.12 2.01
C LEU A 95 -8.41 -2.00 1.98
N GLN A 96 -9.29 -2.01 2.98
CA GLN A 96 -10.33 -1.00 3.12
C GLN A 96 -9.77 0.29 3.70
N LEU A 97 -10.16 1.43 3.13
CA LEU A 97 -9.79 2.76 3.57
C LEU A 97 -11.00 3.69 3.51
N ASN A 98 -11.06 4.62 4.47
CA ASN A 98 -11.99 5.74 4.39
C ASN A 98 -11.39 6.80 3.46
N SER A 99 -12.20 7.27 2.51
CA SER A 99 -11.78 8.37 1.64
C SER A 99 -11.51 9.63 2.48
N MET A 100 -10.61 10.48 2.00
CA MET A 100 -10.20 11.74 2.62
C MET A 100 -9.52 11.59 3.99
N HIS A 101 -8.91 10.43 4.26
CA HIS A 101 -8.10 10.17 5.45
C HIS A 101 -6.64 9.88 5.07
N LYS A 102 -5.72 10.24 5.96
CA LYS A 102 -4.27 10.08 5.74
C LYS A 102 -3.79 8.74 6.29
N TYR A 103 -3.10 7.97 5.46
CA TYR A 103 -2.60 6.64 5.78
C TYR A 103 -1.10 6.50 5.55
N ARG A 104 -0.48 5.60 6.30
CA ARG A 104 0.91 5.18 6.13
C ARG A 104 0.98 3.66 5.98
N PRO A 105 1.62 3.15 4.92
CA PRO A 105 1.96 1.75 4.79
C PRO A 105 2.92 1.26 5.87
N ARG A 106 2.72 0.03 6.34
CA ARG A 106 3.71 -0.71 7.13
C ARG A 106 3.88 -2.11 6.58
N VAL A 107 5.11 -2.58 6.56
CA VAL A 107 5.44 -3.94 6.17
C VAL A 107 5.83 -4.73 7.42
N HIS A 108 5.19 -5.87 7.61
CA HIS A 108 5.39 -6.78 8.72
C HIS A 108 6.14 -8.00 8.21
N VAL A 109 7.22 -8.40 8.90
CA VAL A 109 8.06 -9.54 8.53
C VAL A 109 8.20 -10.45 9.73
N PHE A 110 7.92 -11.73 9.53
CA PHE A 110 8.14 -12.80 10.51
C PHE A 110 9.35 -13.63 10.13
N CYS A 111 9.96 -14.26 11.12
CA CYS A 111 11.03 -15.24 10.92
C CYS A 111 10.62 -16.56 11.59
N ILE A 112 10.49 -17.61 10.80
CA ILE A 112 10.03 -18.92 11.28
C ILE A 112 11.00 -20.00 10.81
N PRO A 113 11.54 -20.86 11.70
CA PRO A 113 12.38 -21.98 11.29
C PRO A 113 11.63 -22.91 10.32
N LYS A 114 12.29 -23.37 9.24
CA LYS A 114 11.74 -24.43 8.40
C LYS A 114 11.49 -25.67 9.26
N GLY A 115 10.34 -26.32 9.06
CA GLY A 115 9.95 -27.49 9.84
C GLY A 115 9.19 -27.19 11.15
N HIS A 116 9.05 -25.92 11.54
CA HIS A 116 8.30 -25.56 12.75
C HIS A 116 6.85 -26.11 12.70
N PRO A 117 6.30 -26.67 13.80
CA PRO A 117 4.95 -27.26 13.84
C PRO A 117 3.83 -26.37 13.29
N LEU A 118 3.93 -25.04 13.49
CA LEU A 118 2.95 -24.09 12.94
C LEU A 118 2.90 -24.06 11.40
N ILE A 119 3.99 -24.45 10.73
CA ILE A 119 4.04 -24.53 9.27
C ILE A 119 3.74 -25.96 8.80
N THR A 120 4.14 -26.97 9.56
CA THR A 120 4.08 -28.39 9.13
C THR A 120 2.79 -29.11 9.51
N LYS A 121 2.10 -28.72 10.59
CA LYS A 121 0.83 -29.34 11.03
C LYS A 121 -0.37 -28.57 10.49
N LYS A 122 -1.16 -29.20 9.63
CA LYS A 122 -2.34 -28.59 8.96
C LYS A 122 -3.26 -27.80 9.90
N GLY A 123 -3.60 -28.34 11.09
CA GLY A 123 -4.48 -27.65 12.04
C GLY A 123 -3.87 -26.37 12.65
N GLN A 124 -2.57 -26.41 12.97
CA GLN A 124 -1.86 -25.24 13.48
C GLN A 124 -1.59 -24.21 12.38
N GLN A 125 -1.36 -24.66 11.14
CA GLN A 125 -1.22 -23.80 9.97
C GLN A 125 -2.50 -23.03 9.68
N GLN A 126 -3.68 -23.65 9.82
CA GLN A 126 -4.96 -22.95 9.67
C GLN A 126 -5.15 -21.87 10.72
N LEU A 127 -4.85 -22.17 11.99
CA LEU A 127 -4.89 -21.18 13.08
C LEU A 127 -3.90 -20.04 12.84
N PHE A 128 -2.66 -20.37 12.50
CA PHE A 128 -1.62 -19.42 12.14
C PHE A 128 -2.06 -18.50 10.99
N ASN A 129 -2.58 -19.08 9.91
CA ASN A 129 -3.11 -18.33 8.76
C ASN A 129 -4.32 -17.46 9.12
N LYS A 130 -5.12 -17.85 10.11
CA LYS A 130 -6.26 -17.05 10.60
C LYS A 130 -5.78 -15.88 11.44
N GLU A 131 -4.85 -16.11 12.36
CA GLU A 131 -4.28 -15.06 13.22
C GLU A 131 -3.44 -14.06 12.42
N MET A 132 -2.72 -14.51 11.40
CA MET A 132 -1.93 -13.67 10.50
C MET A 132 -2.76 -12.73 9.61
N ARG A 133 -4.10 -12.77 9.70
CA ARG A 133 -4.99 -11.84 8.97
C ARG A 133 -5.22 -10.53 9.70
N THR A 134 -4.92 -10.46 11.00
CA THR A 134 -5.10 -9.23 11.79
C THR A 134 -3.84 -8.83 12.54
N VAL A 135 -3.67 -7.52 12.73
CA VAL A 135 -2.53 -6.96 13.49
C VAL A 135 -2.51 -7.48 14.93
N GLU A 136 -3.67 -7.70 15.56
CA GLU A 136 -3.76 -8.27 16.89
C GLU A 136 -3.29 -9.73 16.92
N GLY A 137 -3.63 -10.52 15.90
CA GLY A 137 -3.11 -11.88 15.76
C GLY A 137 -1.61 -11.90 15.51
N LEU A 138 -1.08 -10.98 14.70
CA LEU A 138 0.37 -10.78 14.55
C LEU A 138 1.03 -10.53 15.90
N LYS A 139 0.50 -9.61 16.71
CA LYS A 139 1.07 -9.28 18.03
C LYS A 139 1.05 -10.48 18.97
N ARG A 140 -0.01 -11.30 18.96
CA ARG A 140 -0.06 -12.53 19.78
C ARG A 140 1.03 -13.52 19.38
N ILE A 141 1.24 -13.71 18.08
CA ILE A 141 2.28 -14.62 17.56
C ILE A 141 3.68 -14.06 17.80
N ALA A 142 3.86 -12.74 17.63
CA ALA A 142 5.12 -12.03 17.85
C ALA A 142 5.56 -12.02 19.32
N ASN A 143 4.61 -12.00 20.26
CA ASN A 143 4.89 -12.16 21.69
C ASN A 143 5.13 -13.64 22.08
N GLY A 144 5.18 -14.54 21.09
CA GLY A 144 5.44 -15.97 21.24
C GLY A 144 6.87 -16.33 20.79
N PRO A 145 7.07 -17.45 20.07
CA PRO A 145 8.40 -18.00 19.80
C PRO A 145 9.09 -17.45 18.53
N PHE A 146 8.51 -16.45 17.85
CA PHE A 146 9.03 -15.98 16.56
C PHE A 146 9.49 -14.53 16.60
N ASP A 147 10.59 -14.27 15.90
CA ASP A 147 10.99 -12.90 15.63
C ASP A 147 10.01 -12.23 14.66
N TYR A 148 9.70 -10.98 15.00
CA TYR A 148 8.77 -10.15 14.26
C TYR A 148 9.32 -8.73 14.16
N LYS A 149 9.28 -8.16 12.96
CA LYS A 149 9.65 -6.76 12.71
C LYS A 149 8.61 -6.05 11.88
N THR A 150 8.35 -4.78 12.23
CA THR A 150 7.51 -3.87 11.46
C THR A 150 8.39 -2.76 10.91
N PHE A 151 8.28 -2.52 9.60
CA PHE A 151 9.01 -1.49 8.89
C PHE A 151 8.04 -0.40 8.44
N LEU A 152 8.38 0.84 8.76
CA LEU A 152 7.72 2.03 8.25
C LEU A 152 8.64 2.72 7.25
N PHE A 153 8.07 3.21 6.15
CA PHE A 153 8.83 3.89 5.12
C PHE A 153 8.45 5.36 5.12
N GLU A 154 9.39 6.22 5.48
CA GLU A 154 9.21 7.66 5.38
C GLU A 154 8.92 8.06 3.92
N GLY A 155 8.08 9.06 3.71
CA GLY A 155 7.64 9.48 2.38
C GLY A 155 6.54 8.62 1.72
N THR A 156 6.12 7.50 2.32
CA THR A 156 5.04 6.65 1.75
C THR A 156 3.63 7.01 2.24
N THR A 157 3.50 8.10 2.99
CA THR A 157 2.21 8.57 3.50
C THR A 157 1.37 9.17 2.38
N PHE A 158 0.07 8.87 2.35
CA PHE A 158 -0.85 9.40 1.34
C PHE A 158 -2.23 9.69 1.93
N VAL A 159 -3.04 10.48 1.20
CA VAL A 159 -4.46 10.66 1.51
C VAL A 159 -5.25 9.79 0.54
N ALA A 160 -6.12 8.91 1.07
CA ALA A 160 -7.02 8.12 0.23
C ALA A 160 -8.06 9.05 -0.41
N VAL A 161 -8.33 8.91 -1.70
CA VAL A 161 -9.31 9.73 -2.42
C VAL A 161 -10.05 8.88 -3.45
N THR A 162 -11.30 9.22 -3.73
CA THR A 162 -12.07 8.63 -4.84
C THR A 162 -11.79 9.33 -6.18
N ALA A 163 -11.34 10.59 -6.14
CA ALA A 163 -10.88 11.35 -7.28
C ALA A 163 -9.70 12.25 -6.87
N TYR A 164 -8.72 12.41 -7.76
CA TYR A 164 -7.56 13.26 -7.49
C TYR A 164 -7.98 14.71 -7.25
N GLN A 165 -7.45 15.30 -6.16
CA GLN A 165 -7.76 16.67 -5.77
C GLN A 165 -6.72 17.68 -6.27
N ASN A 166 -5.44 17.29 -6.21
CA ASN A 166 -4.32 18.12 -6.67
C ASN A 166 -3.93 17.70 -8.10
N GLN A 167 -4.04 18.64 -9.05
CA GLN A 167 -3.71 18.39 -10.46
C GLN A 167 -2.24 17.99 -10.68
N LEU A 168 -1.30 18.51 -9.90
CA LEU A 168 0.12 18.11 -9.98
C LEU A 168 0.30 16.62 -9.64
N VAL A 169 -0.51 16.09 -8.73
CA VAL A 169 -0.51 14.64 -8.46
C VAL A 169 -1.02 13.90 -9.69
N THR A 170 -2.14 14.32 -10.29
CA THR A 170 -2.67 13.71 -11.52
C THR A 170 -1.63 13.71 -12.64
N GLN A 171 -0.95 14.84 -12.89
CA GLN A 171 0.10 14.97 -13.89
C GLN A 171 1.24 13.97 -13.63
N LYS A 172 1.77 13.92 -12.40
CA LYS A 172 2.80 12.94 -12.03
C LYS A 172 2.33 11.49 -12.16
N LYS A 173 1.06 11.20 -11.90
CA LYS A 173 0.49 9.86 -12.12
C LYS A 173 0.47 9.52 -13.61
N ILE A 174 0.04 10.44 -14.46
CA ILE A 174 0.01 10.25 -15.92
C ILE A 174 1.43 10.01 -16.45
N GLU A 175 2.39 10.86 -16.07
CA GLU A 175 3.78 10.79 -16.49
C GLU A 175 4.49 9.51 -16.06
N LEU A 176 4.29 9.07 -14.81
CA LEU A 176 5.10 8.00 -14.22
C LEU A 176 4.42 6.62 -14.27
N ASN A 177 3.09 6.54 -14.36
CA ASN A 177 2.38 5.26 -14.39
C ASN A 177 2.25 4.75 -15.84
N PRO A 178 2.85 3.60 -16.21
CA PRO A 178 2.77 3.08 -17.57
C PRO A 178 1.33 2.82 -18.05
N PHE A 179 0.42 2.49 -17.14
CA PHE A 179 -0.99 2.25 -17.47
C PHE A 179 -1.78 3.54 -17.80
N ALA A 180 -1.21 4.72 -17.56
CA ALA A 180 -1.81 6.00 -17.87
C ALA A 180 -1.21 6.65 -19.13
N LYS A 181 -0.45 5.89 -19.94
CA LYS A 181 0.26 6.41 -21.12
C LYS A 181 -0.67 7.12 -22.11
N GLY A 182 -1.90 6.65 -22.32
CA GLY A 182 -2.85 7.25 -23.27
C GLY A 182 -3.24 8.70 -22.96
N PHE A 183 -3.05 9.17 -21.73
CA PHE A 183 -3.32 10.57 -21.35
C PHE A 183 -2.10 11.50 -21.55
N ARG A 184 -0.95 10.96 -21.98
CA ARG A 184 0.27 11.77 -22.20
C ARG A 184 0.21 12.49 -23.54
N ASP A 185 -0.37 11.84 -24.54
CA ASP A 185 -0.32 12.31 -25.93
C ASP A 185 -1.38 13.38 -26.20
N GLN A 186 -2.54 13.35 -25.51
CA GLN A 186 -3.59 14.38 -25.61
C GLN A 186 -3.08 15.80 -25.27
N LYS A 187 -2.10 15.93 -24.37
CA LYS A 187 -1.49 17.23 -24.04
C LYS A 187 -0.75 17.87 -25.21
N ASN A 188 -0.26 17.09 -26.17
CA ASN A 188 0.48 17.63 -27.31
C ASN A 188 -0.46 18.12 -28.43
N GLU A 189 -1.67 17.56 -28.54
CA GLU A 189 -2.67 17.97 -29.53
C GLU A 189 -3.38 19.28 -29.11
N ASP A 190 -3.73 19.42 -27.83
CA ASP A 190 -4.36 20.66 -27.33
C ASP A 190 -3.44 21.90 -27.46
N LEU A 191 -2.11 21.72 -27.34
CA LEU A 191 -1.12 22.80 -27.52
C LEU A 191 -0.90 23.21 -28.99
N THR A 192 -1.26 22.35 -29.95
CA THR A 192 -1.18 22.68 -31.37
C THR A 192 -2.37 23.50 -31.85
N ASP A 193 -3.56 23.31 -31.28
CA ASP A 193 -4.76 24.09 -31.61
C ASP A 193 -4.71 25.51 -31.01
N GLU A 194 -4.27 25.69 -29.75
CA GLU A 194 -4.15 27.04 -29.16
C GLU A 194 -3.14 27.95 -29.88
N ARG A 195 -2.10 27.38 -30.52
CA ARG A 195 -1.14 28.17 -31.31
C ARG A 195 -1.69 28.61 -32.66
N LEU A 196 -2.67 27.90 -33.24
CA LEU A 196 -3.29 28.27 -34.51
C LEU A 196 -4.35 29.37 -34.34
N ASP A 197 -5.10 29.35 -33.23
CA ASP A 197 -6.10 30.39 -32.93
C ASP A 197 -5.46 31.73 -32.52
N SER A 198 -4.28 31.72 -31.90
CA SER A 198 -3.56 32.95 -31.53
C SER A 198 -2.90 33.69 -32.71
N LEU A 199 -2.82 33.07 -33.89
CA LEU A 199 -2.22 33.66 -35.10
C LEU A 199 -3.23 34.24 -36.10
N GLN A 200 -4.54 34.12 -35.85
CA GLN A 200 -5.60 34.68 -36.72
C GLN A 200 -6.20 36.01 -36.23
N LEU A 201 -5.76 36.55 -35.09
CA LEU A 201 -6.34 37.76 -34.48
C LEU A 201 -5.45 39.01 -34.57
N SER A 202 -4.49 39.03 -35.49
CA SER A 202 -3.70 40.22 -35.81
C SER A 202 -3.58 40.44 -37.31
N ILE A 203 -4.65 40.95 -37.92
CA ILE A 203 -4.64 41.86 -39.08
C ILE A 203 -5.66 42.96 -38.79
#